data_AF-A0A1I7TKN9-F1
#
_entry.id   AF-A0A1I7TKN9-F1
#
_cell.length_a   1.000
_cell.length_b   1.000
_cell.length_c   1.000
_cell.angle_alpha   90.00
_cell.angle_beta   90.00
_cell.angle_gamma   90.00
#
_symmetry.space_group_name_H-M   'P 1'
#
loop_
_entity.id
_entity.type
_entity.pdbx_description
1 polymer ?
#
loop_
_entity_poly.entity_id
_entity_poly.type
_entity_poly.pdbx_seq_one_letter_code
_entity_poly.pdbx_strand_id
1 'polypeptide(L)'
;MGFESLSKQFAHIYFLKVLLREIKYFDDFITLIEGLTYAHLPALRKEVERYICSEINQIQADLDPSFAKKLLLVSEKYNLEILKMVIHGYLVDRIIGNSNPPKELVNITHELQQMAHEIRENENIENLVGTVVTDLQELTRRVRRVSLSHSPSQSSHSSSPLATPTNGSGSPSVPAPFDSPTSRFKRVSLA
;
A
#
# COMPACT_ATOMS: atom_id res chain seq x y z
N MET A 1 -0.70 31.10 2.90
CA MET A 1 -1.44 29.88 2.50
C MET A 1 -1.54 29.64 0.99
N GLY A 2 -1.47 30.65 0.11
CA GLY A 2 -1.62 30.44 -1.35
C GLY A 2 -0.42 29.82 -2.08
N PHE A 3 0.82 30.11 -1.66
CA PHE A 3 2.04 29.66 -2.37
C PHE A 3 2.27 28.14 -2.33
N GLU A 4 1.98 27.48 -1.21
CA GLU A 4 2.11 26.02 -1.10
C GLU A 4 1.08 25.28 -1.97
N SER A 5 -0.13 25.82 -2.10
CA SER A 5 -1.14 25.25 -2.99
C SER A 5 -0.73 25.41 -4.45
N LEU A 6 -0.16 26.57 -4.80
CA LEU A 6 0.31 26.84 -6.16
C LEU A 6 1.48 25.92 -6.54
N SER A 7 2.44 25.74 -5.63
CA SER A 7 3.57 24.82 -5.82
C SER A 7 3.10 23.37 -6.02
N LYS A 8 2.12 22.91 -5.24
CA LYS A 8 1.50 21.58 -5.42
C LYS A 8 0.79 21.46 -6.78
N GLN A 9 0.04 22.48 -7.19
CA GLN A 9 -0.64 22.48 -8.49
C GLN A 9 0.35 22.44 -9.66
N PHE A 10 1.42 23.21 -9.60
CA PHE A 10 2.47 23.18 -10.62
C PHE A 10 3.20 21.83 -10.65
N ALA A 11 3.55 21.28 -9.49
CA ALA A 11 4.16 19.96 -9.40
C ALA A 11 3.24 18.88 -10.01
N HIS A 12 1.94 18.94 -9.73
CA HIS A 12 0.93 18.05 -10.30
C HIS A 12 0.88 18.12 -11.83
N ILE A 13 0.76 19.33 -12.38
CA ILE A 13 0.68 19.52 -13.84
C ILE A 13 1.99 19.10 -14.50
N TYR A 14 3.13 19.51 -13.94
CA TYR A 14 4.46 19.22 -14.49
C TYR A 14 4.73 17.72 -14.49
N PHE A 15 4.42 17.03 -13.39
CA PHE A 15 4.53 15.57 -13.31
C PHE A 15 3.69 14.88 -14.39
N LEU A 16 2.38 15.18 -14.46
CA LEU A 16 1.47 14.48 -15.37
C LEU A 16 1.73 14.78 -16.85
N LYS A 17 2.13 16.01 -17.17
CA LYS A 17 2.25 16.46 -18.57
C LYS A 17 3.65 16.29 -19.14
N VAL A 18 4.68 16.30 -18.30
CA VAL A 18 6.08 16.22 -18.72
C VAL A 18 6.68 14.89 -18.28
N LEU A 19 6.89 14.72 -16.97
CA LEU A 19 7.70 13.62 -16.44
C LEU A 19 7.06 12.24 -16.68
N LEU A 20 5.75 12.13 -16.49
CA LEU A 20 5.06 10.84 -16.66
C LEU A 20 5.11 10.33 -18.11
N ARG A 21 5.37 11.19 -19.10
CA ARG A 21 5.51 10.76 -20.50
C ARG A 21 6.84 10.05 -20.75
N GLU A 22 7.84 10.31 -19.92
CA GLU A 22 9.18 9.77 -20.06
C GLU A 22 9.34 8.44 -19.32
N ILE A 23 8.50 8.18 -18.32
CA ILE A 23 8.51 6.93 -17.54
C ILE A 23 7.86 5.82 -18.36
N LYS A 24 8.65 4.81 -18.75
CA LYS A 24 8.16 3.61 -19.45
C LYS A 24 8.30 2.36 -18.59
N TYR A 25 9.37 2.28 -17.83
CA TYR A 25 9.70 1.13 -16.98
C TYR A 25 9.85 1.54 -15.53
N PHE A 26 9.90 0.55 -14.64
CA PHE A 26 10.10 0.77 -13.21
C PHE A 26 11.45 1.44 -12.90
N ASP A 27 12.50 1.11 -13.66
CA ASP A 27 13.84 1.68 -13.45
C ASP A 27 13.90 3.18 -13.80
N ASP A 28 13.13 3.61 -14.81
CA ASP A 28 12.98 5.04 -15.14
C ASP A 28 12.37 5.80 -13.96
N PHE A 29 11.44 5.15 -13.27
CA PHE A 29 10.78 5.70 -12.10
C PHE A 29 11.72 5.78 -10.89
N ILE A 30 12.60 4.79 -10.67
CA ILE A 30 13.65 4.87 -9.64
C ILE A 30 14.61 6.02 -9.95
N THR A 31 15.07 6.11 -11.20
CA THR A 31 15.95 7.18 -11.67
C THR A 31 15.32 8.55 -11.46
N LEU A 32 14.01 8.67 -11.71
CA LEU A 32 13.27 9.91 -11.44
C LEU A 32 13.25 10.26 -9.95
N ILE A 33 12.94 9.32 -9.06
CA ILE A 33 12.93 9.59 -7.61
C ILE A 33 14.32 9.99 -7.12
N GLU A 34 15.38 9.33 -7.62
CA GLU A 34 16.76 9.69 -7.32
C GLU A 34 17.06 11.13 -7.73
N GLY A 35 16.73 11.49 -8.97
CA GLY A 35 16.90 12.86 -9.48
C GLY A 35 16.11 13.90 -8.67
N LEU A 36 14.87 13.59 -8.29
CA LEU A 36 14.03 14.49 -7.48
C LEU A 36 14.53 14.63 -6.04
N THR A 37 15.11 13.57 -5.49
CA THR A 37 15.71 13.58 -4.17
C THR A 37 16.98 14.42 -4.16
N TYR A 38 17.84 14.26 -5.18
CA TYR A 38 19.05 15.05 -5.37
C TYR A 38 18.75 16.53 -5.63
N ALA A 39 17.71 16.83 -6.43
CA ALA A 39 17.28 18.19 -6.75
C ALA A 39 16.50 18.89 -5.61
N HIS A 40 16.24 18.20 -4.49
CA HIS A 40 15.46 18.70 -3.36
C HIS A 40 14.08 19.27 -3.76
N LEU A 41 13.31 18.52 -4.56
CA LEU A 41 11.97 18.91 -5.02
C LEU A 41 10.85 18.10 -4.31
N PRO A 42 10.53 18.38 -3.03
CA PRO A 42 9.63 17.56 -2.23
C PRO A 42 8.17 17.57 -2.72
N ALA A 43 7.70 18.68 -3.32
CA ALA A 43 6.34 18.76 -3.87
C ALA A 43 6.14 17.78 -5.03
N LEU A 44 7.17 17.64 -5.87
CA LEU A 44 7.14 16.77 -7.03
C LEU A 44 7.31 15.30 -6.62
N ARG A 45 8.18 15.03 -5.66
CA ARG A 45 8.32 13.69 -5.07
C ARG A 45 7.01 13.20 -4.44
N LYS A 46 6.29 14.05 -3.71
CA LYS A 46 4.96 13.69 -3.16
C LYS A 46 3.93 13.38 -4.24
N GLU A 47 4.01 14.05 -5.39
CA GLU A 47 3.11 13.78 -6.49
C GLU A 47 3.41 12.46 -7.18
N VAL A 48 4.71 12.17 -7.38
CA VAL A 48 5.19 10.87 -7.86
C VAL A 48 4.70 9.77 -6.91
N GLU A 49 4.88 9.95 -5.60
CA GLU A 49 4.40 9.03 -4.56
C GLU A 49 2.89 8.79 -4.67
N ARG A 50 2.10 9.88 -4.73
CA ARG A 50 0.65 9.83 -4.88
C ARG A 50 0.22 9.06 -6.13
N TYR A 51 0.91 9.27 -7.25
CA TYR A 51 0.60 8.59 -8.50
C TYR A 51 0.78 7.07 -8.37
N ILE A 52 1.90 6.60 -7.85
CA ILE A 52 2.14 5.15 -7.71
C ILE A 52 1.12 4.54 -6.76
N CYS A 53 0.83 5.20 -5.63
CA CYS A 53 -0.17 4.73 -4.68
C CYS A 53 -1.54 4.58 -5.34
N SER A 54 -1.95 5.57 -6.15
CA SER A 54 -3.19 5.49 -6.93
C SER A 54 -3.18 4.29 -7.87
N GLU A 55 -2.06 4.05 -8.54
CA GLU A 55 -1.98 2.97 -9.50
C GLU A 55 -1.94 1.58 -8.84
N ILE A 56 -1.18 1.41 -7.75
CA ILE A 56 -1.18 0.18 -6.94
C ILE A 56 -2.59 -0.13 -6.45
N ASN A 57 -3.31 0.86 -5.92
CA ASN A 57 -4.67 0.65 -5.42
C ASN A 57 -5.62 0.19 -6.53
N GLN A 58 -5.39 0.60 -7.77
CA GLN A 58 -6.20 0.13 -8.91
C GLN A 58 -5.83 -1.28 -9.36
N ILE A 59 -4.58 -1.72 -9.19
CA ILE A 59 -4.10 -3.06 -9.59
C ILE A 59 -3.86 -4.01 -8.42
N GLN A 60 -4.33 -3.67 -7.22
CA GLN A 60 -4.02 -4.41 -5.99
C GLN A 60 -4.33 -5.92 -6.11
N ALA A 61 -5.38 -6.30 -6.85
CA ALA A 61 -5.75 -7.69 -7.08
C ALA A 61 -4.77 -8.47 -7.98
N ASP A 62 -4.16 -7.80 -8.95
CA ASP A 62 -3.26 -8.38 -9.95
C ASP A 62 -1.78 -8.03 -9.68
N LEU A 63 -1.49 -7.38 -8.55
CA LEU A 63 -0.16 -6.94 -8.19
C LEU A 63 0.74 -8.15 -7.95
N ASP A 64 1.86 -8.22 -8.68
CA ASP A 64 2.85 -9.26 -8.48
C ASP A 64 3.53 -9.11 -7.09
N PRO A 65 3.54 -10.15 -6.25
CA PRO A 65 4.19 -10.12 -4.95
C PRO A 65 5.69 -9.83 -5.00
N SER A 66 6.39 -10.23 -6.07
CA SER A 66 7.82 -9.90 -6.23
C SER A 66 8.01 -8.40 -6.48
N PHE A 67 7.19 -7.84 -7.37
CA PHE A 67 7.15 -6.39 -7.59
C PHE A 67 6.80 -5.61 -6.32
N ALA A 68 5.82 -6.06 -5.52
CA ALA A 68 5.48 -5.43 -4.25
C ALA A 68 6.66 -5.39 -3.27
N LYS A 69 7.44 -6.48 -3.18
CA LYS A 69 8.64 -6.55 -2.33
C LYS A 69 9.72 -5.56 -2.78
N LYS A 70 9.98 -5.46 -4.09
CA LYS A 70 10.90 -4.45 -4.64
C LYS A 70 10.44 -3.03 -4.33
N LEU A 71 9.14 -2.77 -4.49
CA LEU A 71 8.55 -1.46 -4.24
C LEU A 71 8.65 -1.06 -2.77
N LEU A 72 8.54 -2.03 -1.86
CA LEU A 72 8.73 -1.81 -0.43
C LEU A 72 10.15 -1.35 -0.10
N LEU A 73 11.16 -2.02 -0.67
CA LEU A 73 12.57 -1.65 -0.46
C LEU A 73 12.88 -0.25 -1.03
N VAL A 74 12.34 0.06 -2.20
CA VAL A 74 12.44 1.39 -2.82
C VAL A 74 11.78 2.46 -1.95
N SER A 75 10.59 2.15 -1.41
CA SER A 75 9.85 3.09 -0.57
C SER A 75 10.61 3.44 0.71
N GLU A 76 11.27 2.46 1.32
CA GLU A 76 12.13 2.70 2.49
C GLU A 76 13.37 3.52 2.09
N LYS A 77 14.06 3.14 1.01
CA LYS A 77 15.29 3.80 0.54
C LYS A 77 15.08 5.29 0.30
N TYR A 78 13.97 5.66 -0.34
CA TYR A 78 13.67 7.04 -0.67
C TYR A 78 12.71 7.71 0.29
N ASN A 79 12.40 7.13 1.46
CA ASN A 79 11.48 7.69 2.44
C ASN A 79 10.10 8.06 1.84
N LEU A 80 9.52 7.16 1.05
CA LEU A 80 8.16 7.28 0.50
C LEU A 80 7.18 6.61 1.49
N GLU A 81 6.86 7.33 2.56
CA GLU A 81 6.11 6.81 3.71
C GLU A 81 4.71 6.29 3.36
N ILE A 82 3.99 6.98 2.46
CA ILE A 82 2.62 6.59 2.06
C ILE A 82 2.71 5.31 1.21
N LEU A 83 3.66 5.28 0.28
CA LEU A 83 3.90 4.10 -0.54
C LEU A 83 4.29 2.89 0.31
N LYS A 84 5.22 3.08 1.26
CA LYS A 84 5.62 2.07 2.23
C LYS A 84 4.42 1.49 2.97
N MET A 85 3.55 2.37 3.49
CA MET A 85 2.35 1.97 4.23
C MET A 85 1.38 1.14 3.38
N VAL A 86 1.11 1.56 2.13
CA VAL A 86 0.21 0.83 1.21
C VAL A 86 0.75 -0.56 0.92
N ILE A 87 2.04 -0.67 0.62
CA ILE A 87 2.68 -1.95 0.30
C ILE A 87 2.79 -2.86 1.53
N HIS A 88 3.06 -2.30 2.71
CA HIS A 88 2.98 -3.06 3.96
C HIS A 88 1.60 -3.66 4.17
N GLY A 89 0.53 -2.88 4.02
CA GLY A 89 -0.84 -3.36 4.13
C GLY A 89 -1.10 -4.54 3.20
N TYR A 90 -0.76 -4.37 1.91
CA TYR A 90 -0.90 -5.42 0.90
C TYR A 90 -0.17 -6.72 1.27
N LEU A 91 1.09 -6.65 1.72
CA LEU A 91 1.85 -7.84 2.09
C LEU A 91 1.34 -8.48 3.39
N VAL A 92 0.88 -7.69 4.36
CA VAL A 92 0.28 -8.22 5.59
C VAL A 92 -1.01 -8.98 5.29
N ASP A 93 -1.88 -8.44 4.44
CA ASP A 93 -3.11 -9.11 4.03
C ASP A 93 -2.80 -10.46 3.37
N ARG A 94 -1.77 -10.49 2.51
CA ARG A 94 -1.29 -11.71 1.86
C ARG A 94 -0.72 -12.73 2.85
N ILE A 95 0.04 -12.28 3.85
CA ILE A 95 0.57 -13.14 4.93
C ILE A 95 -0.56 -13.76 5.74
N ILE A 96 -1.56 -12.94 6.12
CA ILE A 96 -2.69 -13.38 6.94
C ILE A 96 -3.60 -14.32 6.17
N GLY A 97 -3.80 -14.08 4.87
CA GLY A 97 -4.55 -14.97 3.98
C GLY A 97 -3.85 -16.30 3.66
N ASN A 98 -2.58 -16.47 4.05
CA ASN A 98 -1.83 -17.71 3.82
C ASN A 98 -2.22 -18.81 4.83
N SER A 99 -2.18 -20.08 4.42
CA SER A 99 -2.46 -21.23 5.30
C SER A 99 -1.43 -21.39 6.43
N ASN A 100 -0.20 -20.91 6.23
CA ASN A 100 0.85 -20.87 7.26
C ASN A 100 1.49 -19.48 7.34
N PRO A 101 0.83 -18.54 8.05
CA PRO A 101 1.28 -17.16 8.11
C PRO A 101 2.69 -16.94 8.71
N PRO A 102 3.16 -17.70 9.73
CA PRO A 102 4.55 -17.62 10.18
C PRO A 102 5.56 -18.02 9.11
N LYS A 103 5.29 -19.09 8.35
CA LYS A 103 6.19 -19.56 7.29
C LYS A 103 6.25 -18.57 6.13
N GLU A 104 5.11 -18.00 5.73
CA GLU A 104 5.07 -16.99 4.68
C GLU A 104 5.88 -15.74 5.04
N LEU A 105 5.80 -15.29 6.29
CA LEU A 105 6.58 -14.16 6.78
C LEU A 105 8.09 -14.42 6.70
N VAL A 106 8.54 -15.63 7.03
CA VAL A 106 9.95 -16.03 6.91
C VAL A 106 10.38 -16.05 5.44
N ASN A 107 9.56 -16.59 4.53
CA ASN A 107 9.83 -16.58 3.09
C ASN A 107 9.96 -15.15 2.55
N ILE A 108 9.01 -14.27 2.87
CA ILE A 108 9.06 -12.86 2.46
C ILE A 108 10.31 -12.17 2.99
N THR A 109 10.72 -12.48 4.22
CA THR A 109 11.95 -11.94 4.81
C THR A 109 13.20 -12.35 4.01
N HIS A 110 13.33 -13.63 3.67
CA HIS A 110 14.45 -14.12 2.86
C HIS A 110 14.46 -13.54 1.44
N GLU A 111 13.29 -13.43 0.81
CA GLU A 111 13.19 -12.82 -0.52
C GLU A 111 13.53 -11.33 -0.50
N LEU A 112 13.12 -10.59 0.55
CA LEU A 112 13.50 -9.19 0.71
C LEU A 112 15.01 -9.03 0.90
N GLN A 113 15.65 -9.91 1.68
CA GLN A 113 17.11 -9.94 1.82
C GLN A 113 17.79 -10.16 0.46
N GLN A 114 17.33 -11.15 -0.30
CA GLN A 114 17.87 -11.45 -1.63
C GLN A 114 17.69 -10.28 -2.60
N MET A 115 16.47 -9.72 -2.70
CA MET A 115 16.19 -8.59 -3.59
C MET A 115 16.95 -7.32 -3.20
N ALA A 116 17.18 -7.09 -1.91
CA ALA A 116 17.93 -5.92 -1.47
C ALA A 116 19.41 -5.98 -1.88
N HIS A 117 19.98 -7.19 -2.02
CA HIS A 117 21.30 -7.38 -2.62
C HIS A 117 21.31 -7.14 -4.13
N GLU A 118 20.21 -7.43 -4.83
CA GLU A 118 20.08 -7.15 -6.27
C GLU A 118 19.87 -5.65 -6.56
N ILE A 119 19.23 -4.93 -5.63
CA ILE A 119 18.93 -3.49 -5.77
C ILE A 119 20.16 -2.62 -5.40
N ARG A 120 21.24 -3.16 -4.81
CA ARG A 120 22.36 -2.33 -4.34
C ARG A 120 23.76 -2.96 -4.32
N GLU A 121 24.72 -2.16 -4.81
CA GLU A 121 26.14 -2.19 -4.45
C GLU A 121 26.37 -1.30 -3.18
N ASN A 122 26.88 -1.90 -2.09
CA ASN A 122 27.47 -1.29 -0.87
C ASN A 122 26.62 -0.62 0.23
N GLU A 123 26.84 -1.09 1.47
CA GLU A 123 26.75 -0.43 2.80
C GLU A 123 25.41 0.19 3.22
N ASN A 124 24.54 -0.62 3.86
CA ASN A 124 23.37 -0.33 4.74
C ASN A 124 22.13 -1.21 4.45
N ILE A 125 22.29 -2.28 3.66
CA ILE A 125 21.21 -3.20 3.27
C ILE A 125 20.57 -3.88 4.49
N GLU A 126 21.38 -4.32 5.45
CA GLU A 126 20.89 -5.01 6.65
C GLU A 126 19.97 -4.12 7.49
N ASN A 127 20.29 -2.82 7.60
CA ASN A 127 19.44 -1.86 8.31
C ASN A 127 18.13 -1.56 7.54
N LEU A 128 18.21 -1.44 6.21
CA LEU A 128 17.03 -1.23 5.36
C LEU A 128 16.05 -2.40 5.48
N VAL A 129 16.53 -3.61 5.23
CA VAL A 129 15.71 -4.83 5.29
C VAL A 129 15.26 -5.09 6.73
N GLY A 130 16.13 -4.88 7.72
CA GLY A 130 15.80 -5.02 9.13
C GLY A 130 14.64 -4.14 9.56
N THR A 131 14.61 -2.88 9.10
CA THR A 131 13.51 -1.94 9.40
C THR A 131 12.21 -2.40 8.77
N VAL A 132 12.23 -2.71 7.47
CA VAL A 132 11.05 -3.20 6.73
C VAL A 132 10.50 -4.50 7.33
N VAL A 133 11.36 -5.46 7.65
CA VAL A 133 10.94 -6.75 8.23
C VAL A 133 10.35 -6.54 9.61
N THR A 134 10.95 -5.68 10.44
CA THR A 134 10.45 -5.37 11.79
C THR A 134 9.04 -4.77 11.72
N ASP A 135 8.83 -3.78 10.84
CA ASP A 135 7.53 -3.14 10.64
C ASP A 135 6.48 -4.14 10.14
N LEU A 136 6.86 -5.03 9.21
CA LEU A 136 5.99 -6.06 8.66
C LEU A 136 5.57 -7.07 9.74
N GLN A 137 6.52 -7.52 10.56
CA GLN A 137 6.24 -8.42 11.69
C GLN A 137 5.30 -7.77 12.71
N GLU A 138 5.56 -6.52 13.07
CA GLU A 138 4.78 -5.82 14.07
C GLU A 138 3.34 -5.59 13.59
N LEU A 139 3.17 -5.10 12.35
CA LEU A 139 1.86 -4.88 11.76
C LEU A 139 1.09 -6.20 11.62
N THR A 140 1.73 -7.27 11.15
CA THR A 140 1.12 -8.61 11.06
C THR A 140 0.63 -9.09 12.44
N ARG A 141 1.43 -8.92 13.50
CA ARG A 141 1.03 -9.29 14.87
C ARG A 141 -0.17 -8.46 15.32
N ARG A 142 -0.17 -7.15 15.07
CA ARG A 142 -1.26 -6.24 15.47
C ARG A 142 -2.57 -6.63 14.78
N VAL A 143 -2.55 -6.83 13.46
CA VAL A 143 -3.77 -7.18 12.70
C VAL A 143 -4.34 -8.52 13.15
N ARG A 144 -3.50 -9.56 13.34
CA ARG A 144 -3.98 -10.87 13.83
C ARG A 144 -4.65 -10.79 15.20
N ARG A 145 -4.11 -9.99 16.14
CA ARG A 145 -4.74 -9.81 17.46
C ARG A 145 -6.13 -9.20 17.34
N VAL A 146 -6.29 -8.20 16.47
CA VAL A 146 -7.58 -7.53 16.24
C VAL A 146 -8.58 -8.51 15.60
N SER A 147 -8.18 -9.29 14.59
CA SER A 147 -9.05 -10.29 13.97
C SER A 147 -9.52 -11.39 14.93
N LEU A 148 -8.70 -11.78 15.92
CA LEU A 148 -9.08 -12.77 16.92
C LEU A 148 -10.02 -12.22 18.00
N SER A 149 -9.92 -10.92 18.30
CA SER A 149 -10.77 -10.26 19.32
C SER A 149 -12.23 -10.09 18.92
N HIS A 150 -12.61 -10.42 17.68
CA HIS A 150 -13.99 -10.38 17.18
C HIS A 150 -14.70 -11.75 17.16
N SER A 151 -14.21 -12.74 17.91
CA SER A 151 -15.02 -13.93 18.21
C SER A 151 -15.99 -13.59 19.36
N PRO A 152 -17.31 -13.45 19.14
CA PRO A 152 -18.23 -13.32 20.25
C PRO A 152 -18.23 -14.69 20.93
N SER A 153 -17.61 -14.76 22.10
CA SER A 153 -17.80 -15.89 23.00
C SER A 153 -19.30 -15.98 23.26
N GLN A 154 -19.93 -17.01 22.70
CA GLN A 154 -21.30 -17.40 23.02
C GLN A 154 -21.35 -17.72 24.51
N SER A 155 -21.75 -16.73 25.33
CA SER A 155 -22.28 -17.01 26.66
C SER A 155 -23.75 -17.38 26.48
N SER A 156 -23.99 -18.68 26.38
CA SER A 156 -25.30 -19.30 26.41
C SER A 156 -26.03 -18.94 27.71
N HIS A 157 -27.03 -18.06 27.65
CA HIS A 157 -28.08 -17.98 28.66
C HIS A 157 -29.44 -18.08 27.98
N SER A 158 -30.18 -19.12 28.40
CA SER A 158 -31.48 -19.54 27.88
C SER A 158 -32.60 -19.09 28.83
N SER A 159 -33.78 -18.81 28.24
CA SER A 159 -35.12 -18.56 28.86
C SER A 159 -35.38 -17.13 29.35
N SER A 160 -36.46 -16.39 29.06
CA SER A 160 -37.75 -16.61 28.36
C SER A 160 -38.41 -15.24 28.05
N PRO A 161 -39.51 -15.16 27.25
CA PRO A 161 -39.93 -13.95 26.53
C PRO A 161 -40.96 -13.08 27.29
N LEU A 162 -40.97 -11.76 27.02
CA LEU A 162 -42.09 -10.90 27.41
C LEU A 162 -42.34 -9.73 26.41
N ALA A 163 -43.48 -9.84 25.73
CA ALA A 163 -44.39 -8.84 25.16
C ALA A 163 -43.89 -7.49 24.59
N THR A 164 -44.19 -7.29 23.30
CA THR A 164 -44.47 -6.01 22.59
C THR A 164 -45.65 -5.24 23.24
N PRO A 165 -45.90 -3.91 22.99
CA PRO A 165 -46.05 -3.37 21.61
C PRO A 165 -45.77 -1.86 21.34
N THR A 166 -45.78 -1.55 20.03
CA THR A 166 -46.41 -0.37 19.36
C THR A 166 -45.58 0.87 18.93
N ASN A 167 -45.66 1.09 17.60
CA ASN A 167 -45.70 2.30 16.75
C ASN A 167 -44.50 3.24 16.53
N GLY A 168 -44.27 3.55 15.23
CA GLY A 168 -43.65 4.80 14.76
C GLY A 168 -43.06 4.72 13.34
N SER A 169 -43.65 5.45 12.40
CA SER A 169 -43.38 5.48 10.93
C SER A 169 -42.22 6.41 10.51
N GLY A 170 -41.53 6.10 9.38
CA GLY A 170 -40.92 7.12 8.48
C GLY A 170 -39.53 6.85 7.82
N SER A 171 -39.54 6.41 6.53
CA SER A 171 -38.71 6.76 5.32
C SER A 171 -37.16 6.95 5.34
N PRO A 172 -36.40 7.04 4.20
CA PRO A 172 -36.51 6.50 2.83
C PRO A 172 -35.19 5.88 2.21
N SER A 173 -35.34 5.34 0.98
CA SER A 173 -34.43 4.89 -0.10
C SER A 173 -32.91 5.22 -0.19
N VAL A 174 -32.12 4.25 -0.68
CA VAL A 174 -30.70 4.35 -1.12
C VAL A 174 -30.58 4.08 -2.64
N PRO A 175 -29.86 4.88 -3.46
CA PRO A 175 -29.45 4.51 -4.82
C PRO A 175 -27.97 4.07 -4.95
N ALA A 176 -27.71 3.28 -6.00
CA ALA A 176 -26.55 2.43 -6.29
C ALA A 176 -25.19 3.14 -6.58
N PRO A 177 -24.04 2.41 -6.56
CA PRO A 177 -22.76 2.92 -7.05
C PRO A 177 -22.51 2.59 -8.54
N PHE A 178 -22.03 3.60 -9.28
CA PHE A 178 -21.59 3.56 -10.67
C PHE A 178 -20.22 2.90 -10.86
N ASP A 179 -20.04 2.30 -12.04
CA ASP A 179 -18.83 1.66 -12.58
C ASP A 179 -17.55 2.51 -12.52
N SER A 180 -16.42 1.87 -12.23
CA SER A 180 -15.08 2.48 -12.22
C SER A 180 -14.31 2.22 -13.53
N PRO A 181 -13.52 3.19 -14.06
CA PRO A 181 -12.70 3.00 -15.27
C PRO A 181 -11.44 2.16 -15.00
N THR A 182 -10.99 1.44 -16.03
CA THR A 182 -9.93 0.42 -16.01
C THR A 182 -8.50 1.00 -15.89
N SER A 183 -7.67 0.38 -15.04
CA SER A 183 -6.29 0.79 -14.70
C SER A 183 -5.26 0.54 -15.80
N ARG A 184 -4.27 1.45 -15.92
CA ARG A 184 -3.15 1.36 -16.88
C ARG A 184 -2.06 0.35 -16.50
N PHE A 185 -1.94 -0.04 -15.23
CA PHE A 185 -0.91 -1.00 -14.81
C PHE A 185 -1.17 -2.42 -15.31
N LYS A 186 -2.40 -2.75 -15.70
CA LYS A 186 -2.72 -3.99 -16.44
C LYS A 186 -1.98 -4.11 -17.77
N ARG A 187 -1.51 -3.00 -18.34
CA ARG A 187 -0.76 -3.01 -19.61
C ARG A 187 0.73 -3.26 -19.41
N VAL A 188 1.25 -3.03 -18.21
CA VAL A 188 2.69 -3.14 -17.91
C VAL A 188 3.05 -4.52 -17.40
N SER A 189 2.13 -5.24 -16.77
CA SER A 189 2.35 -6.62 -16.27
C SER A 189 2.41 -7.70 -17.37
N LEU A 190 2.22 -7.34 -18.64
CA LEU A 190 2.13 -8.26 -19.78
C LEU A 190 3.32 -8.15 -20.76
N ALA A 191 4.33 -7.34 -20.44
CA ALA A 191 5.53 -7.17 -21.27
C ALA A 191 6.79 -7.70 -20.58
#